data_AF-A0A9E1QAU4-F1
#
_entry.id   AF-A0A9E1QAU4-F1
#
_cell.length_a   1.000
_cell.length_b   1.000
_cell.length_c   1.000
_cell.angle_alpha   90.00
_cell.angle_beta   90.00
_cell.angle_gamma   90.00
#
_symmetry.space_group_name_H-M   'P 1'
#
loop_
_entity.id
_entity.type
_entity.pdbx_description
1 polymer ?
#
loop_
_entity_poly.entity_id
_entity_poly.type
_entity_poly.pdbx_seq_one_letter_code
_entity_poly.pdbx_strand_id
1 'polypeptide(L)'
;FPNQQDVLRYTLTANAPENKDNDFTWKDFQAKNNNELVAIFGNFINRVVVLTNKYYDGQVPVAGEFTEVDEDTLAAIKHFPESIGKSIQRYRFREASQELMNLARLGNKYLADEEPWKVIKVDKERVKTIMYVALQISAALAVVSEPFLPFTSDKLKKMLHISNENERSWNDVSEKEILLPSNHQIGSAELLFSKIEDKTVTTQLEKLAATKKANEQENKVIEPQKETIDFEDFTKLDMRVGTILEAVKVAKTKKLLQLKVDVGIDVRTIVSGIAESFSPEDIIGQQVTVLTNLAPRKIRGVESQGMILMTDTPDGKLAFVEPEQKVSNGQQIS
;
A
#
# COMPACT_ATOMS: atom_id res chain seq x y z
N PHE A 1 9.76 -2.49 4.32
CA PHE A 1 10.43 -1.19 4.38
C PHE A 1 11.43 -1.19 5.54
N PRO A 2 12.74 -1.34 5.28
CA PRO A 2 13.76 -1.16 6.32
C PRO A 2 13.68 0.27 6.89
N ASN A 3 13.85 0.41 8.20
CA ASN A 3 13.91 1.71 8.91
C ASN A 3 12.64 2.59 8.81
N GLN A 4 11.47 2.00 8.55
CA GLN A 4 10.18 2.71 8.50
C GLN A 4 9.20 2.24 9.60
N GLN A 5 9.71 1.74 10.72
CA GLN A 5 8.91 1.25 11.85
C GLN A 5 7.98 2.36 12.38
N ASP A 6 8.51 3.57 12.56
CA ASP A 6 7.73 4.72 13.04
C ASP A 6 6.69 5.18 12.03
N VAL A 7 6.97 5.09 10.73
CA VAL A 7 5.98 5.40 9.69
C VAL A 7 4.81 4.43 9.76
N LEU A 8 5.09 3.13 10.00
CA LEU A 8 4.04 2.14 10.18
C LEU A 8 3.23 2.42 11.45
N ARG A 9 3.90 2.69 12.58
CA ARG A 9 3.23 3.05 13.83
C ARG A 9 2.33 4.27 13.65
N TYR A 10 2.84 5.33 13.03
CA TYR A 10 2.10 6.55 12.73
C TYR A 10 0.87 6.27 11.87
N THR A 11 1.06 5.58 10.74
CA THR A 11 -0.02 5.29 9.79
C THR A 11 -1.13 4.49 10.47
N LEU A 12 -0.77 3.43 11.21
CA LEU A 12 -1.75 2.61 11.91
C LEU A 12 -2.47 3.37 13.04
N THR A 13 -1.77 4.27 13.73
CA THR A 13 -2.36 5.11 14.79
C THR A 13 -3.32 6.15 14.21
N ALA A 14 -2.89 6.87 13.17
CA ALA A 14 -3.70 7.88 12.47
C ALA A 14 -4.94 7.27 11.81
N ASN A 15 -4.89 5.97 11.51
CA ASN A 15 -5.95 5.19 10.90
C ASN A 15 -6.65 4.23 11.86
N ALA A 16 -6.42 4.33 13.17
CA ALA A 16 -6.93 3.34 14.12
C ALA A 16 -8.45 3.15 13.96
N PRO A 17 -8.94 1.89 13.87
CA PRO A 17 -10.37 1.60 13.69
C PRO A 17 -11.11 1.78 15.02
N GLU A 18 -11.30 3.03 15.45
CA GLU A 18 -11.91 3.36 16.75
C GLU A 18 -13.43 3.20 16.74
N ASN A 19 -14.10 3.66 15.69
CA ASN A 19 -15.57 3.65 15.57
C ASN A 19 -16.09 2.78 14.42
N LYS A 20 -15.20 2.36 13.51
CA LYS A 20 -15.49 1.56 12.32
C LYS A 20 -14.21 0.96 11.77
N ASP A 21 -14.36 -0.10 10.97
CA ASP A 21 -13.25 -0.72 10.25
C ASP A 21 -12.53 0.28 9.35
N ASN A 22 -11.23 0.06 9.18
CA ASN A 22 -10.39 0.87 8.31
C ASN A 22 -9.44 -0.03 7.52
N ASP A 23 -9.24 0.31 6.26
CA ASP A 23 -8.38 -0.43 5.35
C ASP A 23 -6.98 0.17 5.32
N PHE A 24 -5.97 -0.67 5.49
CA PHE A 24 -4.60 -0.27 5.22
C PHE A 24 -4.35 -0.28 3.70
N THR A 25 -3.84 0.82 3.16
CA THR A 25 -3.34 0.87 1.78
C THR A 25 -1.93 1.41 1.72
N TRP A 26 -1.11 0.88 0.81
CA TRP A 26 0.26 1.38 0.61
C TRP A 26 0.31 2.83 0.13
N LYS A 27 -0.74 3.29 -0.58
CA LYS A 27 -0.87 4.69 -0.98
C LYS A 27 -1.09 5.60 0.22
N ASP A 28 -1.95 5.20 1.14
CA ASP A 28 -2.17 5.98 2.36
C ASP A 28 -0.93 5.97 3.26
N PHE A 29 -0.27 4.82 3.42
CA PHE A 29 1.04 4.74 4.11
C PHE A 29 2.07 5.71 3.52
N GLN A 30 2.19 5.77 2.19
CA GLN A 30 3.05 6.74 1.51
C GLN A 30 2.61 8.19 1.75
N ALA A 31 1.30 8.47 1.69
CA ALA A 31 0.76 9.81 1.90
C ALA A 31 1.02 10.30 3.33
N LYS A 32 0.75 9.47 4.35
CA LYS A 32 1.03 9.77 5.76
C LYS A 32 2.51 10.08 5.99
N ASN A 33 3.41 9.34 5.35
CA ASN A 33 4.83 9.65 5.41
C ASN A 33 5.17 10.96 4.70
N ASN A 34 4.86 11.07 3.42
CA ASN A 34 5.39 12.14 2.58
C ASN A 34 4.74 13.50 2.89
N ASN A 35 3.44 13.50 3.18
CA ASN A 35 2.67 14.74 3.33
C ASN A 35 2.58 15.20 4.79
N GLU A 36 2.79 14.31 5.76
CA GLU A 36 2.70 14.68 7.18
C GLU A 36 4.09 14.54 7.85
N LEU A 37 4.63 13.33 7.95
CA LEU A 37 5.92 13.13 8.64
C LEU A 37 7.06 13.90 7.97
N VAL A 38 7.23 13.79 6.66
CA VAL A 38 8.29 14.50 5.92
C VAL A 38 7.96 15.99 5.80
N ALA A 39 6.78 16.33 5.25
CA ALA A 39 6.48 17.71 4.86
C ALA A 39 6.13 18.64 6.04
N ILE A 40 5.70 18.11 7.19
CA ILE A 40 5.33 18.91 8.36
C ILE A 40 6.37 18.75 9.46
N PHE A 41 6.47 17.56 10.06
CA PHE A 41 7.35 17.34 11.22
C PHE A 41 8.83 17.42 10.81
N GLY A 42 9.26 16.60 9.86
CA GLY A 42 10.63 16.57 9.37
C GLY A 42 11.08 17.92 8.81
N ASN A 43 10.22 18.59 8.04
CA ASN A 43 10.51 19.91 7.50
C ASN A 43 10.74 20.97 8.58
N PHE A 44 9.91 21.00 9.62
CA PHE A 44 10.09 21.94 10.74
C PHE A 44 11.44 21.75 11.42
N ILE A 45 11.73 20.52 11.87
CA ILE A 45 12.98 20.20 12.56
C ILE A 45 14.19 20.49 11.68
N ASN A 46 14.13 20.12 10.40
CA ASN A 46 15.22 20.39 9.47
C ASN A 46 15.51 21.89 9.38
N ARG A 47 14.48 22.73 9.22
CA ARG A 47 14.64 24.19 9.16
C ARG A 47 15.23 24.75 10.45
N VAL A 48 14.75 24.31 11.61
CA VAL A 48 15.26 24.77 12.90
C VAL A 48 16.74 24.43 13.04
N VAL A 49 17.11 23.16 12.87
CA VAL A 49 18.50 22.72 13.06
C VAL A 49 19.44 23.34 12.03
N VAL A 50 19.03 23.43 10.77
CA VAL A 50 19.85 24.07 9.71
C VAL A 50 20.05 25.56 9.99
N LEU A 51 19.01 26.29 10.37
CA LEU A 51 19.13 27.74 10.64
C LEU A 51 19.94 28.00 11.91
N THR A 52 19.76 27.21 12.97
CA THR A 52 20.56 27.33 14.20
C THR A 52 22.04 27.04 13.93
N ASN A 53 22.36 25.99 13.17
CA ASN A 53 23.74 25.71 12.76
C ASN A 53 24.31 26.82 11.86
N LYS A 54 23.50 27.38 10.96
CA LYS A 54 23.94 28.42 10.03
C LYS A 54 24.17 29.78 10.69
N TYR A 55 23.34 30.15 11.66
CA TYR A 55 23.36 31.49 12.26
C TYR A 55 24.13 31.56 13.57
N TYR A 56 24.22 30.45 14.29
CA TYR A 56 24.71 30.41 15.67
C TYR A 56 25.62 29.20 15.93
N ASP A 57 26.17 28.58 14.89
CA ASP A 57 27.10 27.44 14.99
C ASP A 57 26.55 26.28 15.86
N GLY A 58 25.22 26.12 15.86
CA GLY A 58 24.53 25.07 16.61
C GLY A 58 24.35 25.40 18.10
N GLN A 59 24.68 26.60 18.56
CA GLN A 59 24.38 27.03 19.92
C GLN A 59 22.96 27.59 19.99
N VAL A 60 22.20 27.18 21.01
CA VAL A 60 20.90 27.77 21.31
C VAL A 60 21.12 29.25 21.66
N PRO A 61 20.55 30.19 20.90
CA PRO A 61 20.79 31.61 21.15
C PRO A 61 20.12 32.05 22.45
N VAL A 62 20.69 33.08 23.10
CA VAL A 62 20.01 33.76 24.21
C VAL A 62 18.86 34.58 23.65
N ALA A 63 17.63 34.32 24.12
CA ALA A 63 16.46 35.10 23.73
C ALA A 63 16.57 36.55 24.22
N GLY A 64 16.16 37.49 23.38
CA GLY A 64 15.91 38.88 23.76
C GLY A 64 14.51 39.05 24.35
N GLU A 65 13.91 40.22 24.16
CA GLU A 65 12.52 40.46 24.56
C GLU A 65 11.56 39.60 23.73
N PHE A 66 10.56 39.03 24.41
CA PHE A 66 9.50 38.28 23.77
C PHE A 66 8.40 39.23 23.28
N THR A 67 7.95 38.98 22.07
CA THR A 67 6.72 39.56 21.52
C THR A 67 5.51 38.72 21.97
N GLU A 68 4.30 39.28 21.85
CA GLU A 68 3.05 38.57 22.14
C GLU A 68 2.96 37.22 21.42
N VAL A 69 3.40 37.15 20.14
CA VAL A 69 3.42 35.90 19.35
C VAL A 69 4.36 34.86 19.95
N ASP A 70 5.48 35.27 20.53
CA ASP A 70 6.42 34.35 21.19
C ASP A 70 5.83 33.79 22.47
N GLU A 71 5.27 34.66 23.30
CA GLU A 71 4.64 34.30 24.57
C GLU A 71 3.45 33.35 24.35
N ASP A 72 2.59 33.67 23.39
CA ASP A 72 1.46 32.83 22.97
C ASP A 72 1.93 31.47 22.47
N THR A 73 3.01 31.44 21.67
CA THR A 73 3.57 30.19 21.14
C THR A 73 4.15 29.33 22.27
N LEU A 74 4.93 29.92 23.17
CA LEU A 74 5.51 29.22 24.33
C LEU A 74 4.42 28.70 25.28
N ALA A 75 3.36 29.48 25.50
CA ALA A 75 2.20 29.08 26.28
C ALA A 75 1.45 27.90 25.61
N ALA A 76 1.26 27.95 24.29
CA ALA A 76 0.59 26.89 23.54
C ALA A 76 1.33 25.54 23.64
N ILE A 77 2.67 25.54 23.63
CA ILE A 77 3.48 24.31 23.78
C ILE A 77 3.09 23.53 25.04
N LYS A 78 2.88 24.23 26.17
CA LYS A 78 2.58 23.62 27.47
C LYS A 78 1.26 22.83 27.49
N HIS A 79 0.36 23.08 26.55
CA HIS A 79 -0.96 22.43 26.47
C HIS A 79 -0.93 21.08 25.73
N PHE A 80 0.05 20.85 24.87
CA PHE A 80 0.11 19.62 24.05
C PHE A 80 0.27 18.33 24.87
N PRO A 81 1.11 18.25 25.92
CA PRO A 81 1.21 17.06 26.76
C PRO A 81 -0.14 16.65 27.36
N GLU A 82 -0.94 17.62 27.83
CA GLU A 82 -2.25 17.37 28.40
C GLU A 82 -3.27 16.95 27.32
N SER A 83 -3.31 17.67 26.18
CA SER A 83 -4.21 17.37 25.06
C SER A 83 -3.97 15.96 24.50
N ILE A 84 -2.71 15.63 24.23
CA ILE A 84 -2.28 14.32 23.74
C ILE A 84 -2.57 13.24 24.80
N GLY A 85 -2.18 13.49 26.07
CA GLY A 85 -2.37 12.55 27.17
C GLY A 85 -3.84 12.21 27.41
N LYS A 86 -4.73 13.20 27.43
CA LYS A 86 -6.19 13.00 27.56
C LYS A 86 -6.76 12.16 26.44
N SER A 87 -6.28 12.33 25.21
CA SER A 87 -6.73 11.55 24.06
C SER A 87 -6.25 10.10 24.14
N ILE A 88 -4.98 9.87 24.53
CA ILE A 88 -4.44 8.52 24.77
C ILE A 88 -5.22 7.80 25.87
N GLN A 89 -5.45 8.45 27.02
CA GLN A 89 -6.18 7.88 28.16
C GLN A 89 -7.63 7.50 27.84
N ARG A 90 -8.21 8.15 26.83
CA ARG A 90 -9.58 7.87 26.35
C ARG A 90 -9.61 7.00 25.08
N TYR A 91 -8.48 6.37 24.74
CA TYR A 91 -8.33 5.50 23.56
C TYR A 91 -8.64 6.19 22.22
N ARG A 92 -8.49 7.52 22.15
CA ARG A 92 -8.62 8.33 20.93
C ARG A 92 -7.25 8.58 20.32
N PHE A 93 -6.65 7.52 19.82
CA PHE A 93 -5.31 7.51 19.26
C PHE A 93 -5.18 8.37 18.00
N ARG A 94 -6.23 8.41 17.16
CA ARG A 94 -6.28 9.27 15.97
C ARG A 94 -6.15 10.73 16.34
N GLU A 95 -6.98 11.17 17.29
CA GLU A 95 -6.94 12.54 17.83
C GLU A 95 -5.58 12.83 18.47
N ALA A 96 -5.06 11.91 19.29
CA ALA A 96 -3.76 12.08 19.94
C ALA A 96 -2.60 12.24 18.92
N SER A 97 -2.59 11.45 17.84
CA SER A 97 -1.59 11.55 16.77
C SER A 97 -1.72 12.87 15.98
N GLN A 98 -2.94 13.36 15.81
CA GLN A 98 -3.20 14.63 15.14
C GLN A 98 -2.74 15.82 15.99
N GLU A 99 -2.90 15.73 17.31
CA GLU A 99 -2.39 16.73 18.27
C GLU A 99 -0.87 16.81 18.26
N LEU A 100 -0.16 15.68 18.18
CA LEU A 100 1.30 15.68 17.93
C LEU A 100 1.64 16.45 16.64
N MET A 101 0.92 16.19 15.56
CA MET A 101 1.16 16.87 14.29
C MET A 101 0.80 18.36 14.36
N ASN A 102 -0.20 18.74 15.17
CA ASN A 102 -0.57 20.13 15.42
C ASN A 102 0.57 20.91 16.10
N LEU A 103 1.35 20.29 17.00
CA LEU A 103 2.55 20.91 17.56
C LEU A 103 3.61 21.20 16.48
N ALA A 104 3.83 20.27 15.54
CA ALA A 104 4.72 20.51 14.41
C ALA A 104 4.17 21.59 13.44
N ARG A 105 2.85 21.67 13.27
CA ARG A 105 2.21 22.76 12.49
C ARG A 105 2.36 24.11 13.18
N LEU A 106 2.23 24.18 14.50
CA LEU A 106 2.49 25.39 15.29
C LEU A 106 3.90 25.92 15.01
N GLY A 107 4.91 25.05 15.08
CA GLY A 107 6.29 25.42 14.77
C GLY A 107 6.50 25.89 13.32
N ASN A 108 5.90 25.20 12.35
CA ASN A 108 5.97 25.64 10.95
C ASN A 108 5.32 27.01 10.75
N LYS A 109 4.15 27.24 11.36
CA LYS A 109 3.42 28.50 11.31
C LYS A 109 4.24 29.62 11.93
N TYR A 110 4.75 29.42 13.15
CA TYR A 110 5.59 30.40 13.84
C TYR A 110 6.80 30.81 12.98
N LEU A 111 7.55 29.85 12.41
CA LEU A 111 8.64 30.18 11.50
C LEU A 111 8.19 30.89 10.22
N ALA A 112 7.02 30.53 9.68
CA ALA A 112 6.47 31.13 8.46
C ALA A 112 6.01 32.58 8.68
N ASP A 113 5.44 32.87 9.84
CA ASP A 113 4.95 34.21 10.18
C ASP A 113 6.13 35.13 10.57
N GLU A 114 7.11 34.60 11.30
CA GLU A 114 8.28 35.37 11.77
C GLU A 114 9.42 35.49 10.74
N GLU A 115 9.42 34.65 9.69
CA GLU A 115 10.36 34.67 8.58
C GLU A 115 11.85 34.95 8.94
N PRO A 116 12.49 34.17 9.83
CA PRO A 116 13.85 34.47 10.32
C PRO A 116 14.90 34.58 9.20
N TRP A 117 14.72 33.90 8.07
CA TRP A 117 15.59 34.01 6.89
C TRP A 117 15.54 35.39 6.20
N LYS A 118 14.46 36.15 6.38
CA LYS A 118 14.35 37.55 5.97
C LYS A 118 14.81 38.47 7.09
N VAL A 119 14.30 38.26 8.31
CA VAL A 119 14.53 39.14 9.47
C VAL A 119 16.01 39.23 9.84
N ILE A 120 16.81 38.16 9.63
CA ILE A 120 18.26 38.15 9.91
C ILE A 120 19.04 39.28 9.20
N LYS A 121 18.50 39.83 8.11
CA LYS A 121 19.12 40.92 7.35
C LYS A 121 18.92 42.29 7.99
N VAL A 122 17.92 42.44 8.86
CA VAL A 122 17.50 43.72 9.43
C VAL A 122 17.61 43.74 10.96
N ASP A 123 17.25 42.65 11.62
CA ASP A 123 17.25 42.53 13.07
C ASP A 123 17.76 41.15 13.50
N LYS A 124 19.06 41.09 13.81
CA LYS A 124 19.70 39.84 14.24
C LYS A 124 19.32 39.44 15.67
N GLU A 125 18.96 40.40 16.51
CA GLU A 125 18.55 40.11 17.89
C GLU A 125 17.16 39.48 17.91
N ARG A 126 16.23 39.96 17.07
CA ARG A 126 14.92 39.31 16.90
C ARG A 126 15.05 37.85 16.45
N VAL A 127 15.96 37.54 15.53
CA VAL A 127 16.17 36.16 15.06
C VAL A 127 16.68 35.24 16.17
N LYS A 128 17.43 35.76 17.16
CA LYS A 128 17.83 34.95 18.33
C LYS A 128 16.60 34.47 19.08
N THR A 129 15.64 35.35 19.37
CA THR A 129 14.39 35.00 20.04
C THR A 129 13.57 34.02 19.20
N ILE A 130 13.43 34.25 17.89
CA ILE A 130 12.69 33.34 16.98
C ILE A 130 13.28 31.94 17.01
N MET A 131 14.60 31.83 16.86
CA MET A 131 15.27 30.53 16.85
C MET A 131 15.24 29.86 18.22
N TYR A 132 15.32 30.64 19.31
CA TYR A 132 15.15 30.13 20.68
C TYR A 132 13.77 29.48 20.86
N VAL A 133 12.68 30.15 20.49
CA VAL A 133 11.31 29.61 20.60
C VAL A 133 11.15 28.37 19.73
N ALA A 134 11.65 28.39 18.49
CA ALA A 134 11.56 27.23 17.60
C ALA A 134 12.33 25.99 18.14
N LEU A 135 13.41 26.22 18.89
CA LEU A 135 14.15 25.15 19.58
C LEU A 135 13.40 24.62 20.80
N GLN A 136 12.62 25.44 21.52
CA GLN A 136 11.72 24.95 22.58
C GLN A 136 10.65 24.01 22.00
N ILE A 137 10.04 24.38 20.86
CA ILE A 137 9.08 23.53 20.14
C ILE A 137 9.74 22.21 19.71
N SER A 138 10.97 22.27 19.20
CA SER A 138 11.73 21.09 18.78
C SER A 138 12.02 20.15 19.96
N ALA A 139 12.38 20.69 21.12
CA ALA A 139 12.58 19.91 22.34
C ALA A 139 11.27 19.29 22.85
N ALA A 140 10.16 20.02 22.81
CA ALA A 140 8.84 19.48 23.14
C ALA A 140 8.46 18.31 22.22
N LEU A 141 8.61 18.47 20.90
CA LEU A 141 8.36 17.41 19.91
C LEU A 141 9.19 16.16 20.19
N ALA A 142 10.46 16.31 20.57
CA ALA A 142 11.34 15.19 20.89
C ALA A 142 10.81 14.32 22.04
N VAL A 143 10.09 14.91 22.99
CA VAL A 143 9.48 14.20 24.13
C VAL A 143 8.10 13.66 23.76
N VAL A 144 7.19 14.53 23.30
CA VAL A 144 5.78 14.15 23.13
C VAL A 144 5.53 13.23 21.94
N SER A 145 6.49 13.12 21.01
CA SER A 145 6.40 12.16 19.90
C SER A 145 6.67 10.72 20.34
N GLU A 146 7.31 10.48 21.47
CA GLU A 146 7.81 9.16 21.89
C GLU A 146 6.76 8.04 21.92
N PRO A 147 5.52 8.26 22.42
CA PRO A 147 4.48 7.21 22.40
C PRO A 147 4.12 6.73 20.99
N PHE A 148 4.27 7.60 19.99
CA PHE A 148 3.91 7.34 18.59
C PHE A 148 5.12 6.90 17.77
N LEU A 149 6.24 7.61 17.93
CA LEU A 149 7.44 7.57 17.11
C LEU A 149 8.70 7.43 17.99
N PRO A 150 8.89 6.29 18.68
CA PRO A 150 9.98 6.12 19.65
C PRO A 150 11.37 6.27 19.02
N PHE A 151 11.58 5.76 17.80
CA PHE A 151 12.89 5.85 17.14
C PHE A 151 13.17 7.28 16.66
N THR A 152 12.15 7.99 16.20
CA THR A 152 12.23 9.39 15.79
C THR A 152 12.45 10.30 16.99
N SER A 153 11.77 10.03 18.11
CA SER A 153 11.98 10.71 19.39
C SER A 153 13.44 10.59 19.83
N ASP A 154 13.98 9.38 19.90
CA ASP A 154 15.39 9.13 20.23
C ASP A 154 16.34 9.83 19.26
N LYS A 155 16.07 9.73 17.95
CA LYS A 155 16.85 10.42 16.92
C LYS A 155 16.85 11.94 17.10
N LEU A 156 15.69 12.53 17.40
CA LEU A 156 15.57 13.97 17.63
C LEU A 156 16.24 14.40 18.94
N LYS A 157 16.09 13.62 20.03
CA LYS A 157 16.81 13.84 21.28
C LYS A 157 18.33 13.85 21.03
N LYS A 158 18.85 12.91 20.24
CA LYS A 158 20.26 12.87 19.81
C LYS A 158 20.66 14.10 18.99
N MET A 159 19.86 14.50 17.99
CA MET A 159 20.12 15.71 17.20
C MET A 159 20.15 16.99 18.05
N LEU A 160 19.32 17.05 19.10
CA LEU A 160 19.28 18.18 20.02
C LEU A 160 20.25 18.01 21.22
N HIS A 161 21.04 16.94 21.27
CA HIS A 161 21.89 16.58 22.41
C HIS A 161 21.16 16.59 23.77
N ILE A 162 19.92 16.12 23.79
CA ILE A 162 19.17 15.87 25.04
C ILE A 162 19.63 14.50 25.57
N SER A 163 20.51 14.52 26.57
CA SER A 163 21.10 13.32 27.20
C SER A 163 20.30 12.83 28.40
N ASN A 164 20.59 11.63 28.91
CA ASN A 164 19.98 11.06 30.12
C ASN A 164 20.11 11.95 31.37
N GLU A 165 21.18 12.76 31.47
CA GLU A 165 21.40 13.70 32.58
C GLU A 165 20.50 14.94 32.50
N ASN A 166 20.02 15.28 31.31
CA ASN A 166 19.12 16.39 31.02
C ASN A 166 17.82 15.89 30.35
N GLU A 167 17.46 14.63 30.58
CA GLU A 167 16.33 14.00 29.91
C GLU A 167 15.06 14.74 30.31
N ARG A 168 14.24 15.03 29.30
CA ARG A 168 13.01 15.78 29.49
C ARG A 168 11.86 14.80 29.62
N SER A 169 11.21 14.86 30.77
CA SER A 169 10.02 14.05 31.04
C SER A 169 8.81 14.62 30.30
N TRP A 170 7.75 13.82 30.17
CA TRP A 170 6.46 14.30 29.63
C TRP A 170 5.95 15.55 30.35
N ASN A 171 6.09 15.58 31.68
CA ASN A 171 5.64 16.68 32.52
C ASN A 171 6.53 17.92 32.40
N ASP A 172 7.80 17.75 32.07
CA ASP A 172 8.73 18.87 31.86
C ASP A 172 8.22 19.81 30.78
N VAL A 173 7.59 19.28 29.73
CA VAL A 173 7.05 20.07 28.60
C VAL A 173 5.95 21.03 29.07
N SER A 174 5.15 20.65 30.06
CA SER A 174 4.10 21.50 30.63
C SER A 174 4.58 22.38 31.80
N GLU A 175 5.54 21.90 32.59
CA GLU A 175 5.91 22.52 33.86
C GLU A 175 7.14 23.43 33.78
N LYS A 176 8.10 23.14 32.90
CA LYS A 176 9.33 23.93 32.80
C LYS A 176 9.13 25.11 31.84
N GLU A 177 9.64 26.27 32.25
CA GLU A 177 9.74 27.43 31.37
C GLU A 177 10.77 27.23 30.25
N ILE A 178 11.80 26.42 30.49
CA ILE A 178 12.92 26.22 29.57
C ILE A 178 13.18 24.71 29.37
N LEU A 179 12.94 24.24 28.15
CA LEU A 179 13.19 22.87 27.72
C LEU A 179 14.61 22.70 27.19
N LEU A 180 15.09 23.68 26.43
CA LEU A 180 16.46 23.71 25.92
C LEU A 180 17.14 25.02 26.35
N PRO A 181 18.15 24.98 27.23
CA PRO A 181 18.75 26.19 27.77
C PRO A 181 19.58 26.93 26.71
N SER A 182 19.70 28.24 26.86
CA SER A 182 20.58 29.05 26.03
C SER A 182 22.03 28.60 26.16
N ASN A 183 22.82 28.78 25.09
CA ASN A 183 24.20 28.30 24.92
C ASN A 183 24.36 26.77 24.92
N HIS A 184 23.27 26.01 24.98
CA HIS A 184 23.31 24.56 24.73
C HIS A 184 23.75 24.27 23.29
N GLN A 185 24.63 23.29 23.10
CA GLN A 185 25.10 22.90 21.78
C GLN A 185 24.23 21.79 21.21
N ILE A 186 23.58 22.03 20.07
CA ILE A 186 22.90 20.99 19.29
C ILE A 186 23.85 20.34 18.29
N GLY A 187 23.43 19.19 17.75
CA GLY A 187 24.12 18.50 16.67
C GLY A 187 23.80 19.04 15.28
N SER A 188 24.18 18.27 14.27
CA SER A 188 23.95 18.59 12.86
C SER A 188 22.57 18.12 12.36
N ALA A 189 22.12 18.69 11.25
CA ALA A 189 20.86 18.32 10.63
C ALA A 189 20.94 16.90 10.02
N GLU A 190 20.05 16.02 10.47
CA GLU A 190 19.78 14.72 9.84
C GLU A 190 18.31 14.67 9.40
N LEU A 191 18.02 13.91 8.34
CA LEU A 191 16.63 13.67 7.92
C LEU A 191 15.94 12.76 8.93
N LEU A 192 14.92 13.27 9.64
CA LEU A 192 14.08 12.44 10.51
C LEU A 192 13.31 11.38 9.71
N PHE A 193 12.80 11.76 8.54
CA PHE A 193 12.01 10.89 7.66
C PHE A 193 12.53 10.99 6.23
N SER A 194 12.53 9.85 5.52
CA SER A 194 12.84 9.78 4.09
C SER A 194 11.55 9.68 3.30
N LYS A 195 11.51 10.31 2.11
CA LYS A 195 10.36 10.15 1.21
C LYS A 195 10.24 8.70 0.76
N ILE A 196 9.00 8.23 0.67
CA ILE A 196 8.66 6.95 0.06
C ILE A 196 8.34 7.20 -1.41
N GLU A 197 9.16 6.63 -2.28
CA GLU A 197 9.02 6.73 -3.73
C GLU A 197 7.91 5.80 -4.27
N ASP A 198 7.26 6.22 -5.35
CA ASP A 198 6.19 5.45 -6.00
C ASP A 198 6.65 4.06 -6.45
N LYS A 199 7.92 3.95 -6.86
CA LYS A 199 8.54 2.68 -7.23
C LYS A 199 8.50 1.69 -6.06
N THR A 200 8.79 2.15 -4.85
CA THR A 200 8.80 1.29 -3.65
C THR A 200 7.39 0.79 -3.32
N VAL A 201 6.37 1.64 -3.46
CA VAL A 201 4.96 1.25 -3.31
C VAL A 201 4.56 0.21 -4.36
N THR A 202 4.92 0.46 -5.62
CA THR A 202 4.62 -0.44 -6.75
C THR A 202 5.21 -1.82 -6.50
N THR A 203 6.47 -1.92 -6.06
CA THR A 203 7.11 -3.21 -5.74
C THR A 203 6.36 -3.98 -4.64
N GLN A 204 5.80 -3.30 -3.63
CA GLN A 204 5.00 -3.99 -2.60
C GLN A 204 3.65 -4.49 -3.14
N LEU A 205 3.00 -3.70 -3.99
CA LEU A 205 1.74 -4.10 -4.63
C LEU A 205 1.94 -5.31 -5.56
N GLU A 206 3.02 -5.31 -6.35
CA GLU A 206 3.40 -6.45 -7.20
C GLU A 206 3.68 -7.71 -6.38
N LYS A 207 4.39 -7.58 -5.26
CA LYS A 207 4.64 -8.70 -4.34
C LYS A 207 3.34 -9.27 -3.79
N LEU A 208 2.40 -8.42 -3.35
CA LEU A 208 1.09 -8.87 -2.87
C LEU A 208 0.27 -9.55 -3.96
N ALA A 209 0.28 -9.01 -5.19
CA ALA A 209 -0.40 -9.62 -6.32
C ALA A 209 0.18 -10.99 -6.69
N ALA A 210 1.51 -11.14 -6.64
CA ALA A 210 2.18 -12.41 -6.87
C ALA A 210 1.84 -13.44 -5.79
N THR A 211 1.85 -13.04 -4.51
CA THR A 211 1.44 -13.91 -3.40
C THR A 211 -0.03 -14.33 -3.53
N LYS A 212 -0.92 -13.42 -3.92
CA LYS A 212 -2.33 -13.75 -4.15
C LYS A 212 -2.50 -14.82 -5.22
N LYS A 213 -1.81 -14.68 -6.36
CA LYS A 213 -1.84 -15.68 -7.44
C LYS A 213 -1.28 -17.03 -6.98
N ALA A 214 -0.17 -17.03 -6.24
CA ALA A 214 0.41 -18.25 -5.70
C ALA A 214 -0.58 -18.97 -4.75
N ASN A 215 -1.22 -18.22 -3.85
CA ASN A 215 -2.22 -18.77 -2.93
C ASN A 215 -3.47 -19.31 -3.64
N GLU A 216 -3.90 -18.68 -4.73
CA GLU A 216 -5.01 -19.16 -5.57
C GLU A 216 -4.67 -20.48 -6.27
N GLN A 217 -3.42 -20.64 -6.71
CA GLN A 217 -2.93 -21.87 -7.33
C GLN A 217 -2.77 -23.01 -6.30
N GLU A 218 -2.25 -22.70 -5.11
CA GLU A 218 -2.01 -23.69 -4.05
C GLU A 218 -3.31 -24.19 -3.41
N ASN A 219 -4.34 -23.34 -3.32
CA ASN A 219 -5.65 -23.71 -2.77
C ASN A 219 -6.64 -24.23 -3.82
N LYS A 220 -6.22 -24.56 -5.05
CA LYS A 220 -7.11 -25.18 -6.04
C LYS A 220 -7.43 -26.60 -5.57
N VAL A 221 -8.56 -26.76 -4.89
CA VAL A 221 -9.09 -28.06 -4.45
C VAL A 221 -9.36 -28.90 -5.70
N ILE A 222 -8.58 -29.98 -5.87
CA ILE A 222 -8.84 -30.97 -6.92
C ILE A 222 -10.18 -31.63 -6.57
N GLU A 223 -11.11 -31.65 -7.51
CA GLU A 223 -12.38 -32.34 -7.30
C GLU A 223 -12.09 -33.82 -6.95
N PRO A 224 -12.72 -34.36 -5.89
CA PRO A 224 -12.53 -35.77 -5.55
C PRO A 224 -12.96 -36.64 -6.73
N GLN A 225 -12.29 -37.77 -6.88
CA GLN A 225 -12.64 -38.76 -7.89
C GLN A 225 -14.14 -39.09 -7.79
N LYS A 226 -14.83 -39.10 -8.94
CA LYS A 226 -16.23 -39.56 -9.01
C LYS A 226 -16.33 -41.02 -8.56
N GLU A 227 -17.54 -41.44 -8.21
CA GLU A 227 -17.82 -42.84 -7.89
C GLU A 227 -17.34 -43.78 -9.01
N THR A 228 -16.86 -44.96 -8.63
CA THR A 228 -16.42 -45.99 -9.57
C THR A 228 -17.59 -46.42 -10.45
N ILE A 229 -17.37 -46.48 -11.76
CA ILE A 229 -18.32 -46.97 -12.76
C ILE A 229 -17.79 -48.24 -13.42
N ASP A 230 -18.68 -49.04 -13.99
CA ASP A 230 -18.30 -50.24 -14.74
C ASP A 230 -17.84 -49.87 -16.16
N PHE A 231 -17.07 -50.77 -16.80
CA PHE A 231 -16.55 -50.53 -18.15
C PHE A 231 -17.67 -50.37 -19.20
N GLU A 232 -18.81 -51.01 -18.98
CA GLU A 232 -20.01 -50.85 -19.80
C GLU A 232 -20.53 -49.41 -19.84
N ASP A 233 -20.26 -48.58 -18.83
CA ASP A 233 -20.64 -47.17 -18.86
C ASP A 233 -19.72 -46.34 -19.75
N PHE A 234 -18.44 -46.70 -19.82
CA PHE A 234 -17.49 -46.07 -20.74
C PHE A 234 -17.79 -46.40 -22.20
N THR A 235 -18.12 -47.66 -22.50
CA THR A 235 -18.45 -48.08 -23.88
C THR A 235 -19.72 -47.43 -24.43
N LYS A 236 -20.59 -46.91 -23.56
CA LYS A 236 -21.74 -46.08 -23.95
C LYS A 236 -21.34 -44.69 -24.45
N LEU A 237 -20.11 -44.21 -24.24
CA LEU A 237 -19.65 -42.91 -24.72
C LEU A 237 -19.01 -43.06 -26.11
N ASP A 238 -19.50 -42.31 -27.10
CA ASP A 238 -18.89 -42.25 -28.43
C ASP A 238 -18.02 -41.00 -28.54
N MET A 239 -16.75 -41.14 -28.15
CA MET A 239 -15.74 -40.09 -28.27
C MET A 239 -14.89 -40.31 -29.51
N ARG A 240 -14.71 -39.26 -30.31
CA ARG A 240 -13.93 -39.32 -31.56
C ARG A 240 -12.98 -38.14 -31.68
N VAL A 241 -11.87 -38.37 -32.37
CA VAL A 241 -10.99 -37.27 -32.79
C VAL A 241 -11.61 -36.59 -34.01
N GLY A 242 -11.72 -35.26 -33.98
CA GLY A 242 -12.16 -34.45 -35.10
C GLY A 242 -11.28 -33.24 -35.34
N THR A 243 -11.34 -32.66 -36.53
CA THR A 243 -10.58 -31.46 -36.91
C THR A 243 -11.50 -30.25 -36.99
N ILE A 244 -11.10 -29.13 -36.37
CA ILE A 244 -11.84 -27.86 -36.46
C ILE A 244 -11.66 -27.29 -37.87
N LEU A 245 -12.76 -27.13 -38.60
CA LEU A 245 -12.78 -26.58 -39.97
C LEU A 245 -13.07 -25.08 -39.99
N GLU A 246 -14.00 -24.64 -39.14
CA GLU A 246 -14.41 -23.24 -39.05
C GLU A 246 -14.64 -22.87 -37.58
N ALA A 247 -14.32 -21.64 -37.21
CA ALA A 247 -14.61 -21.07 -35.91
C ALA A 247 -15.14 -19.64 -36.05
N VAL A 248 -16.26 -19.34 -35.38
CA VAL A 248 -16.89 -18.01 -35.43
C VAL A 248 -17.36 -17.62 -34.02
N LYS A 249 -17.22 -16.34 -33.66
CA LYS A 249 -17.77 -15.82 -32.39
C LYS A 249 -19.30 -15.81 -32.42
N VAL A 250 -19.93 -16.36 -31.39
CA VAL A 250 -21.40 -16.32 -31.28
C VAL A 250 -21.86 -14.91 -30.93
N ALA A 251 -22.86 -14.39 -31.65
CA ALA A 251 -23.38 -13.05 -31.40
C ALA A 251 -23.93 -12.90 -29.98
N LYS A 252 -23.79 -11.70 -29.40
CA LYS A 252 -24.28 -11.34 -28.05
C LYS A 252 -23.62 -12.10 -26.89
N THR A 253 -22.42 -12.67 -27.10
CA THR A 253 -21.60 -13.23 -26.01
C THR A 253 -20.11 -13.04 -26.31
N LYS A 254 -19.32 -12.83 -25.26
CA LYS A 254 -17.84 -12.76 -25.34
C LYS A 254 -17.17 -14.11 -25.06
N LYS A 255 -17.94 -15.12 -24.62
CA LYS A 255 -17.41 -16.39 -24.10
C LYS A 255 -17.53 -17.58 -25.06
N LEU A 256 -18.42 -17.52 -26.05
CA LEU A 256 -18.74 -18.68 -26.88
C LEU A 256 -18.18 -18.55 -28.31
N LEU A 257 -17.59 -19.65 -28.79
CA LEU A 257 -17.31 -19.88 -30.20
C LEU A 257 -18.27 -20.95 -30.75
N GLN A 258 -18.71 -20.76 -31.98
CA GLN A 258 -19.38 -21.76 -32.80
C GLN A 258 -18.34 -22.37 -33.75
N LEU A 259 -18.20 -23.68 -33.68
CA LEU A 259 -17.17 -24.45 -34.38
C LEU A 259 -17.86 -25.42 -35.33
N LYS A 260 -17.34 -25.56 -36.55
CA LYS A 260 -17.62 -26.72 -37.40
C LYS A 260 -16.47 -27.70 -37.25
N VAL A 261 -16.77 -28.92 -36.82
CA VAL A 261 -15.77 -29.96 -36.56
C VAL A 261 -16.08 -31.17 -37.42
N ASP A 262 -15.11 -31.60 -38.23
CA ASP A 262 -15.19 -32.85 -38.98
C ASP A 262 -14.79 -34.01 -38.07
N VAL A 263 -15.77 -34.85 -37.73
CA VAL A 263 -15.59 -36.05 -36.90
C VAL A 263 -15.52 -37.33 -37.74
N GLY A 264 -15.21 -37.22 -39.05
CA GLY A 264 -15.00 -38.32 -39.99
C GLY A 264 -16.27 -38.99 -40.50
N ILE A 265 -17.35 -38.98 -39.72
CA ILE A 265 -18.68 -39.45 -40.13
C ILE A 265 -19.48 -38.32 -40.77
N ASP A 266 -19.45 -37.15 -40.13
CA ASP A 266 -20.14 -35.94 -40.53
C ASP A 266 -19.40 -34.69 -40.02
N VAL A 267 -19.86 -33.53 -40.47
CA VAL A 267 -19.39 -32.23 -39.95
C VAL A 267 -20.43 -31.70 -38.97
N ARG A 268 -20.02 -31.49 -37.71
CA ARG A 268 -20.91 -31.11 -36.63
C ARG A 268 -20.72 -29.66 -36.22
N THR A 269 -21.84 -29.01 -35.87
CA THR A 269 -21.80 -27.69 -35.25
C THR A 269 -21.70 -27.83 -33.74
N ILE A 270 -20.65 -27.30 -33.13
CA ILE A 270 -20.40 -27.35 -31.69
C ILE A 270 -20.23 -25.94 -31.14
N VAL A 271 -20.99 -25.59 -30.10
CA VAL A 271 -20.86 -24.31 -29.41
C VAL A 271 -20.08 -24.52 -28.11
N SER A 272 -18.92 -23.88 -27.99
CA SER A 272 -17.99 -24.08 -26.88
C SER A 272 -17.61 -22.77 -26.19
N GLY A 273 -17.43 -22.81 -24.86
CA GLY A 273 -17.14 -21.67 -23.98
C GLY A 273 -15.68 -21.19 -23.99
N ILE A 274 -15.03 -21.22 -25.14
CA ILE A 274 -13.56 -21.13 -25.26
C ILE A 274 -13.04 -19.79 -25.74
N ALA A 275 -13.91 -18.80 -25.98
CA ALA A 275 -13.53 -17.54 -26.62
C ALA A 275 -12.63 -16.64 -25.75
N GLU A 276 -12.52 -16.92 -24.44
CA GLU A 276 -11.59 -16.23 -23.52
C GLU A 276 -10.18 -16.83 -23.56
N SER A 277 -10.04 -18.09 -24.01
CA SER A 277 -8.74 -18.81 -24.09
C SER A 277 -8.17 -18.85 -25.51
N PHE A 278 -9.02 -18.83 -26.54
CA PHE A 278 -8.61 -18.99 -27.93
C PHE A 278 -9.25 -17.96 -28.86
N SER A 279 -8.48 -17.51 -29.85
CA SER A 279 -9.01 -16.78 -31.00
C SER A 279 -9.58 -17.77 -32.04
N PRO A 280 -10.63 -17.40 -32.81
CA PRO A 280 -11.17 -18.27 -33.86
C PRO A 280 -10.12 -18.68 -34.91
N GLU A 281 -9.18 -17.81 -35.21
CA GLU A 281 -8.19 -18.00 -36.28
C GLU A 281 -7.12 -19.02 -35.88
N ASP A 282 -6.75 -19.06 -34.60
CA ASP A 282 -5.65 -19.91 -34.09
C ASP A 282 -6.03 -21.39 -33.95
N ILE A 283 -7.32 -21.72 -34.00
CA ILE A 283 -7.82 -23.09 -33.72
C ILE A 283 -8.27 -23.85 -34.96
N ILE A 284 -8.28 -23.21 -36.14
CA ILE A 284 -8.64 -23.87 -37.39
C ILE A 284 -7.53 -24.86 -37.77
N GLY A 285 -7.90 -26.10 -38.05
CA GLY A 285 -6.98 -27.20 -38.34
C GLY A 285 -6.49 -27.97 -37.10
N GLN A 286 -6.83 -27.53 -35.89
CA GLN A 286 -6.52 -28.25 -34.66
C GLN A 286 -7.34 -29.54 -34.55
N GLN A 287 -6.71 -30.62 -34.07
CA GLN A 287 -7.41 -31.85 -33.74
C GLN A 287 -7.92 -31.79 -32.30
N VAL A 288 -9.16 -32.22 -32.07
CA VAL A 288 -9.79 -32.17 -30.75
C VAL A 288 -10.58 -33.45 -30.50
N THR A 289 -10.69 -33.81 -29.22
CA THR A 289 -11.58 -34.89 -28.79
C THR A 289 -13.02 -34.37 -28.67
N VAL A 290 -13.95 -35.06 -29.32
CA VAL A 290 -15.38 -34.73 -29.33
C VAL A 290 -16.19 -35.90 -28.79
N LEU A 291 -17.02 -35.66 -27.78
CA LEU A 291 -18.10 -36.57 -27.40
C LEU A 291 -19.30 -36.34 -28.33
N THR A 292 -19.62 -37.36 -29.12
CA THR A 292 -20.52 -37.25 -30.29
C THR A 292 -21.93 -37.80 -30.04
N ASN A 293 -22.14 -38.63 -29.02
CA ASN A 293 -23.45 -39.25 -28.77
C ASN A 293 -24.25 -38.60 -27.63
N LEU A 294 -23.94 -37.34 -27.29
CA LEU A 294 -24.82 -36.52 -26.45
C LEU A 294 -26.01 -36.01 -27.26
N ALA A 295 -27.17 -35.93 -26.61
CA ALA A 295 -28.35 -35.30 -27.18
C ALA A 295 -28.04 -33.83 -27.54
N PRO A 296 -28.39 -33.36 -28.76
CA PRO A 296 -28.16 -31.98 -29.15
C PRO A 296 -28.83 -30.98 -28.20
N ARG A 297 -28.18 -29.85 -27.94
CA ARG A 297 -28.72 -28.77 -27.09
C ARG A 297 -28.63 -27.43 -27.79
N LYS A 298 -29.69 -26.63 -27.70
CA LYS A 298 -29.67 -25.24 -28.18
C LYS A 298 -28.94 -24.35 -27.19
N ILE A 299 -27.82 -23.78 -27.62
CA ILE A 299 -27.01 -22.82 -26.86
C ILE A 299 -27.08 -21.49 -27.60
N ARG A 300 -27.70 -20.47 -26.98
CA ARG A 300 -27.86 -19.13 -27.58
C ARG A 300 -28.47 -19.13 -28.99
N GLY A 301 -29.38 -20.07 -29.26
CA GLY A 301 -30.09 -20.19 -30.55
C GLY A 301 -29.39 -21.06 -31.59
N VAL A 302 -28.16 -21.51 -31.34
CA VAL A 302 -27.43 -22.45 -32.20
C VAL A 302 -27.56 -23.85 -31.61
N GLU A 303 -27.83 -24.85 -32.44
CA GLU A 303 -27.89 -26.25 -32.03
C GLU A 303 -26.47 -26.84 -31.95
N SER A 304 -26.03 -27.21 -30.74
CA SER A 304 -24.74 -27.85 -30.49
C SER A 304 -24.90 -29.37 -30.52
N GLN A 305 -24.16 -30.04 -31.39
CA GLN A 305 -24.28 -31.47 -31.71
C GLN A 305 -23.10 -32.30 -31.18
N GLY A 306 -22.47 -31.84 -30.10
CA GLY A 306 -21.36 -32.52 -29.45
C GLY A 306 -20.75 -31.67 -28.35
N MET A 307 -19.75 -32.23 -27.68
CA MET A 307 -18.96 -31.56 -26.65
C MET A 307 -17.48 -31.78 -26.92
N ILE A 308 -16.71 -30.70 -27.04
CA ILE A 308 -15.25 -30.78 -27.11
C ILE A 308 -14.68 -30.93 -25.70
N LEU A 309 -13.80 -31.89 -25.51
CA LEU A 309 -13.16 -32.16 -24.22
C LEU A 309 -11.93 -31.27 -24.03
N MET A 310 -11.83 -30.69 -22.85
CA MET A 310 -10.79 -29.73 -22.47
C MET A 310 -10.45 -29.88 -20.99
N THR A 311 -9.30 -29.35 -20.61
CA THR A 311 -8.87 -29.21 -19.21
C THR A 311 -8.43 -27.78 -18.93
N ASP A 312 -8.30 -27.43 -17.65
CA ASP A 312 -7.74 -26.15 -17.23
C ASP A 312 -6.21 -26.20 -17.23
N THR A 313 -5.58 -25.15 -17.72
CA THR A 313 -4.15 -24.89 -17.53
C THR A 313 -3.89 -24.20 -16.18
N PRO A 314 -2.66 -24.25 -15.64
CA PRO A 314 -2.31 -23.59 -14.36
C PRO A 314 -2.53 -22.06 -14.34
N ASP A 315 -2.59 -21.40 -15.50
CA ASP A 315 -2.88 -19.97 -15.66
C ASP A 315 -4.39 -19.67 -15.83
N GLY A 316 -5.26 -20.69 -15.73
CA GLY A 316 -6.71 -20.54 -15.77
C GLY A 316 -7.31 -20.44 -17.18
N LYS A 317 -6.54 -20.79 -18.22
CA LYS A 317 -7.04 -20.96 -19.58
C LYS A 317 -7.48 -22.40 -19.83
N LEU A 318 -8.11 -22.64 -20.96
CA LEU A 318 -8.48 -23.98 -21.41
C LEU A 318 -7.39 -24.56 -22.32
N ALA A 319 -7.16 -25.87 -22.22
CA ALA A 319 -6.34 -26.67 -23.13
C ALA A 319 -7.18 -27.80 -23.74
N PHE A 320 -7.03 -28.04 -25.05
CA PHE A 320 -7.72 -29.14 -25.71
C PHE A 320 -7.16 -30.50 -25.28
N VAL A 321 -8.04 -31.49 -25.20
CA VAL A 321 -7.63 -32.90 -25.15
C VAL A 321 -7.50 -33.39 -26.58
N GLU A 322 -6.27 -33.64 -27.02
CA GLU A 322 -5.94 -34.01 -28.39
C GLU A 322 -4.93 -35.16 -28.43
N PRO A 323 -4.90 -35.95 -29.53
CA PRO A 323 -3.89 -36.97 -29.69
C PRO A 323 -2.52 -36.33 -29.95
N GLU A 324 -1.47 -36.89 -29.35
CA GLU A 324 -0.08 -36.42 -29.56
C GLU A 324 0.36 -36.57 -31.03
N GLN A 325 -0.17 -37.58 -31.72
CA GLN A 325 0.08 -37.83 -33.14
C GLN A 325 -1.14 -37.48 -33.97
N LYS A 326 -0.91 -37.00 -35.20
CA LYS A 326 -2.01 -36.79 -36.13
C LYS A 326 -2.67 -38.10 -36.51
N VAL A 327 -3.97 -38.18 -36.30
CA VAL A 327 -4.80 -39.34 -36.67
C VAL A 327 -5.88 -38.94 -37.68
N SER A 328 -6.53 -39.93 -38.29
CA SER A 328 -7.68 -39.65 -39.16
C SER A 328 -8.88 -39.14 -38.36
N ASN A 329 -9.68 -38.25 -38.96
CA ASN A 329 -10.95 -37.84 -38.35
C ASN A 329 -11.87 -39.05 -38.17
N GLY A 330 -12.60 -39.08 -37.06
CA GLY A 330 -13.55 -40.14 -36.72
C GLY A 330 -12.98 -41.38 -36.05
N GLN A 331 -11.66 -41.41 -35.82
CA GLN A 331 -11.04 -42.44 -34.97
C GLN A 331 -11.65 -42.38 -33.57
N GLN A 332 -12.12 -43.54 -33.11
CA GLN A 332 -12.78 -43.69 -31.82
C GLN A 332 -11.73 -43.71 -30.71
N ILE A 333 -12.05 -43.06 -29.58
CA ILE A 333 -11.27 -43.12 -28.35
C ILE A 333 -11.80 -44.27 -27.51
N SER A 334 -10.92 -45.19 -27.15
CA SER A 334 -11.23 -46.46 -26.47
C SER A 334 -10.30 -46.73 -25.31
#